data_AF-A0A6P0MN78-F1
#
_entry.id   AF-A0A6P0MN78-F1
#
_cell.length_a   1.000
_cell.length_b   1.000
_cell.length_c   1.000
_cell.angle_alpha   90.00
_cell.angle_beta   90.00
_cell.angle_gamma   90.00
#
_symmetry.space_group_name_H-M   'P 1'
#
loop_
_entity.id
_entity.type
_entity.pdbx_description
1 polymer ?
#
loop_
_entity_poly.entity_id
_entity_poly.type
_entity_poly.pdbx_seq_one_letter_code
_entity_poly.pdbx_strand_id
1 'polypeptide(L)'
;MSLEQDAGGLDELCTDFLQQAAQKADNTLRVMEEVQRWTDEQPFLSDLLCKLILVYPDPLPKGQEKAIVHQIVQESIIKDWENNTASAHIQGVIQTILDDEQRDAVLNLYWQILQKGQVSVNNSQEQEKLIQSGLVKVDNGKLKVGNAIYASIFNSEWVEQQLPDIAQLSLTTASAREKKQTTFFKLLSRIALFIVVLAPILYVLLTEPKEKPPLLGTSIIPSDKKLYEGGIKDAEDNARWSSMLKKFCQISGNSDYFDDAKSQLEGWIDKLERPNDIYIPLNTHKNEEKLPCPIAEDILIPEEILDSSPN
;
A
#
# COMPACT_ATOMS: atom_id res chain seq x y z
N MET A 1 -28.84 -32.18 -11.10
CA MET A 1 -27.97 -32.82 -10.09
C MET A 1 -26.98 -31.74 -9.70
N SER A 2 -27.38 -30.91 -8.75
CA SER A 2 -26.62 -29.73 -8.33
C SER A 2 -25.46 -30.21 -7.47
N LEU A 3 -24.24 -29.95 -7.92
CA LEU A 3 -23.06 -30.06 -7.10
C LEU A 3 -23.02 -28.81 -6.23
N GLU A 4 -23.76 -28.83 -5.12
CA GLU A 4 -23.38 -28.02 -3.96
C GLU A 4 -22.05 -28.62 -3.46
N GLN A 5 -20.95 -28.05 -3.93
CA GLN A 5 -19.67 -28.18 -3.24
C GLN A 5 -19.80 -27.39 -1.94
N ASP A 6 -20.24 -28.09 -0.90
CA ASP A 6 -20.10 -27.69 0.48
C ASP A 6 -18.59 -27.77 0.81
N ALA A 7 -17.84 -26.78 0.34
CA ALA A 7 -16.51 -26.52 0.87
C ALA A 7 -16.77 -25.95 2.27
N GLY A 8 -16.48 -26.75 3.29
CA GLY A 8 -16.54 -26.31 4.69
C GLY A 8 -15.94 -24.92 4.83
N GLY A 9 -16.74 -24.00 5.35
CA GLY A 9 -16.33 -22.61 5.55
C GLY A 9 -15.10 -22.51 6.45
N LEU A 10 -14.63 -21.28 6.68
CA LEU A 10 -13.43 -21.00 7.47
C LEU A 10 -13.37 -21.74 8.83
N ASP A 11 -14.53 -22.03 9.43
CA ASP A 11 -14.64 -22.80 10.68
C ASP A 11 -14.12 -24.24 10.55
N GLU A 12 -14.34 -24.93 9.44
CA GLU A 12 -13.82 -26.28 9.21
C GLU A 12 -12.30 -26.25 9.06
N LEU A 13 -11.79 -25.28 8.31
CA LEU A 13 -10.35 -25.07 8.07
C LEU A 13 -9.58 -24.74 9.36
N CYS A 14 -10.25 -24.13 10.34
CA CYS A 14 -9.65 -23.68 11.59
C CYS A 14 -10.15 -24.46 12.82
N THR A 15 -10.63 -25.70 12.62
CA THR A 15 -11.24 -26.52 13.68
C THR A 15 -10.36 -26.63 14.93
N ASP A 16 -9.08 -26.95 14.78
CA ASP A 16 -8.14 -27.13 15.92
C ASP A 16 -7.92 -25.83 16.69
N PHE A 17 -7.88 -24.70 15.98
CA PHE A 17 -7.78 -23.38 16.59
C PHE A 17 -9.06 -23.07 17.37
N LEU A 18 -10.24 -23.28 16.77
CA LEU A 18 -11.53 -22.98 17.41
C LEU A 18 -11.75 -23.80 18.70
N GLN A 19 -11.29 -25.05 18.75
CA GLN A 19 -11.35 -25.87 19.97
C GLN A 19 -10.52 -25.30 21.14
N GLN A 20 -9.45 -24.55 20.82
CA GLN A 20 -8.50 -24.01 21.80
C GLN A 20 -8.54 -22.49 21.90
N ALA A 21 -9.40 -21.83 21.12
CA ALA A 21 -9.37 -20.39 20.93
C ALA A 21 -9.58 -19.62 22.24
N ALA A 22 -10.39 -20.13 23.16
CA ALA A 22 -10.64 -19.51 24.46
C ALA A 22 -9.39 -19.41 25.35
N GLN A 23 -8.40 -20.28 25.15
CA GLN A 23 -7.11 -20.21 25.86
C GLN A 23 -6.10 -19.32 25.13
N LYS A 24 -6.36 -19.03 23.85
CA LYS A 24 -5.40 -18.40 22.95
C LYS A 24 -5.70 -16.93 22.67
N ALA A 25 -6.97 -16.55 22.58
CA ALA A 25 -7.39 -15.22 22.20
C ALA A 25 -8.61 -14.75 23.00
N ASP A 26 -8.57 -13.50 23.47
CA ASP A 26 -9.70 -12.89 24.18
C ASP A 26 -10.90 -12.67 23.25
N ASN A 27 -10.65 -12.43 21.95
CA ASN A 27 -11.68 -12.28 20.93
C ASN A 27 -11.42 -13.19 19.72
N THR A 28 -11.95 -14.41 19.81
CA THR A 28 -11.87 -15.40 18.72
C THR A 28 -12.45 -14.89 17.41
N LEU A 29 -13.59 -14.19 17.44
CA LEU A 29 -14.22 -13.64 16.23
C LEU A 29 -13.28 -12.67 15.52
N ARG A 30 -12.60 -11.81 16.27
CA ARG A 30 -11.64 -10.88 15.69
C ARG A 30 -10.45 -11.59 15.05
N VAL A 31 -9.97 -12.67 15.64
CA VAL A 31 -8.91 -13.49 15.02
C VAL A 31 -9.39 -14.10 13.71
N MET A 32 -10.60 -14.68 13.70
CA MET A 32 -11.17 -15.28 12.49
C MET A 32 -11.38 -14.26 11.36
N GLU A 33 -11.84 -13.03 11.69
CA GLU A 33 -11.91 -11.92 10.73
C GLU A 33 -10.54 -11.55 10.13
N GLU A 34 -9.46 -11.66 10.90
CA GLU A 34 -8.10 -11.42 10.42
C GLU A 34 -7.62 -12.55 9.51
N VAL A 35 -7.88 -13.81 9.90
CA VAL A 35 -7.57 -14.98 9.07
C VAL A 35 -8.27 -14.84 7.72
N GLN A 36 -9.59 -14.62 7.73
CA GLN A 36 -10.40 -14.36 6.53
C GLN A 36 -9.79 -13.26 5.66
N ARG A 37 -9.39 -12.14 6.25
CA ARG A 37 -8.88 -11.01 5.47
C ARG A 37 -7.53 -11.30 4.81
N TRP A 38 -6.70 -12.08 5.48
CA TRP A 38 -5.38 -12.44 4.96
C TRP A 38 -5.44 -13.52 3.89
N THR A 39 -6.28 -14.52 4.10
CA THR A 39 -6.28 -15.77 3.31
C THR A 39 -7.44 -15.83 2.32
N ASP A 40 -8.51 -15.07 2.56
CA ASP A 40 -9.74 -15.08 1.77
C ASP A 40 -10.29 -16.50 1.58
N GLU A 41 -10.31 -17.28 2.67
CA GLU A 41 -10.74 -18.69 2.71
C GLU A 41 -9.93 -19.63 1.81
N GLN A 42 -8.77 -19.20 1.32
CA GLN A 42 -7.87 -20.11 0.62
C GLN A 42 -7.51 -21.27 1.59
N PRO A 43 -7.84 -22.54 1.27
CA PRO A 43 -7.85 -23.61 2.26
C PRO A 43 -6.51 -23.83 2.97
N PHE A 44 -5.43 -23.90 2.20
CA PHE A 44 -4.08 -24.12 2.73
C PHE A 44 -3.61 -22.98 3.64
N LEU A 45 -3.77 -21.73 3.20
CA LEU A 45 -3.32 -20.54 3.93
C LEU A 45 -4.16 -20.32 5.18
N SER A 46 -5.46 -20.61 5.14
CA SER A 46 -6.36 -20.49 6.28
C SER A 46 -5.99 -21.50 7.37
N ASP A 47 -5.85 -22.78 7.02
CA ASP A 47 -5.38 -23.83 7.93
C ASP A 47 -3.99 -23.51 8.50
N LEU A 48 -3.05 -23.12 7.63
CA LEU A 48 -1.69 -22.76 8.05
C LEU A 48 -1.70 -21.59 9.04
N LEU A 49 -2.43 -20.51 8.74
CA LEU A 49 -2.47 -19.34 9.62
C LEU A 49 -3.12 -19.67 10.96
N CYS A 50 -4.20 -20.46 10.98
CA CYS A 50 -4.82 -20.92 12.22
C CYS A 50 -3.86 -21.78 13.06
N LYS A 51 -3.08 -22.66 12.43
CA LYS A 51 -2.01 -23.43 13.11
C LYS A 51 -0.91 -22.53 13.66
N LEU A 52 -0.44 -21.55 12.88
CA LEU A 52 0.59 -20.59 13.30
C LEU A 52 0.12 -19.75 14.48
N ILE A 53 -1.13 -19.29 14.46
CA ILE A 53 -1.74 -18.57 15.59
C ILE A 53 -1.78 -19.47 16.82
N LEU A 54 -2.17 -20.72 16.69
CA LEU A 54 -2.26 -21.65 17.82
C LEU A 54 -0.89 -21.88 18.49
N VAL A 55 0.17 -22.05 17.70
CA VAL A 55 1.54 -22.30 18.20
C VAL A 55 2.33 -21.04 18.55
N TYR A 56 1.78 -19.84 18.28
CA TYR A 56 2.41 -18.59 18.67
C TYR A 56 2.68 -18.59 20.19
N PRO A 57 3.76 -18.00 20.73
CA PRO A 57 4.06 -18.13 22.16
C PRO A 57 3.06 -17.38 23.05
N ASP A 58 2.72 -16.16 22.65
CA ASP A 58 1.96 -15.24 23.50
C ASP A 58 0.44 -15.36 23.28
N PRO A 59 -0.39 -15.13 24.31
CA PRO A 59 -1.82 -14.98 24.12
C PRO A 59 -2.13 -13.76 23.24
N LEU A 60 -3.32 -13.73 22.64
CA LEU A 60 -3.82 -12.63 21.82
C LEU A 60 -4.81 -11.80 22.67
N PRO A 61 -4.35 -10.77 23.40
CA PRO A 61 -5.21 -10.00 24.28
C PRO A 61 -6.14 -9.08 23.50
N LYS A 62 -7.25 -8.71 24.13
CA LYS A 62 -8.28 -7.83 23.56
C LYS A 62 -7.69 -6.55 22.98
N GLY A 63 -7.92 -6.32 21.70
CA GLY A 63 -7.47 -5.13 20.97
C GLY A 63 -6.10 -5.27 20.30
N GLN A 64 -5.38 -6.36 20.52
CA GLN A 64 -4.09 -6.64 19.90
C GLN A 64 -4.13 -7.77 18.87
N GLU A 65 -5.25 -8.51 18.77
CA GLU A 65 -5.39 -9.68 17.90
C GLU A 65 -4.99 -9.38 16.45
N LYS A 66 -5.48 -8.25 15.91
CA LYS A 66 -5.12 -7.78 14.57
C LYS A 66 -3.62 -7.58 14.39
N ALA A 67 -2.99 -6.91 15.34
CA ALA A 67 -1.57 -6.59 15.25
C ALA A 67 -0.71 -7.86 15.35
N ILE A 68 -1.09 -8.78 16.23
CA ILE A 68 -0.39 -10.06 16.43
C ILE A 68 -0.58 -10.97 15.21
N VAL A 69 -1.81 -11.13 14.69
CA VAL A 69 -2.05 -11.92 13.47
C VAL A 69 -1.27 -11.33 12.29
N HIS A 70 -1.28 -10.00 12.13
CA HIS A 70 -0.45 -9.33 11.13
C HIS A 70 1.03 -9.69 11.31
N GLN A 71 1.57 -9.62 12.53
CA GLN A 71 2.97 -9.99 12.81
C GLN A 71 3.25 -11.46 12.45
N ILE A 72 2.38 -12.38 12.84
CA ILE A 72 2.51 -13.81 12.52
C ILE A 72 2.60 -14.01 11.01
N VAL A 73 1.69 -13.40 10.24
CA VAL A 73 1.70 -13.48 8.77
C VAL A 73 2.99 -12.91 8.19
N GLN A 74 3.42 -11.73 8.66
CA GLN A 74 4.64 -11.10 8.19
C GLN A 74 5.87 -11.97 8.47
N GLU A 75 6.02 -12.48 9.69
CA GLU A 75 7.23 -13.18 10.12
C GLU A 75 7.29 -14.64 9.66
N SER A 76 6.14 -15.31 9.52
CA SER A 76 6.06 -16.76 9.32
C SER A 76 5.61 -17.17 7.92
N ILE A 77 5.00 -16.26 7.15
CA ILE A 77 4.47 -16.56 5.80
C ILE A 77 5.11 -15.66 4.74
N ILE A 78 5.14 -14.34 4.94
CA ILE A 78 5.61 -13.38 3.92
C ILE A 78 7.13 -13.23 3.95
N LYS A 79 7.71 -13.04 5.14
CA LYS A 79 9.16 -12.96 5.30
C LYS A 79 9.76 -14.31 4.95
N ASP A 80 10.73 -14.28 4.03
CA ASP A 80 11.42 -15.47 3.55
C ASP A 80 10.44 -16.55 3.05
N TRP A 81 9.40 -16.11 2.32
CA TRP A 81 8.35 -16.98 1.77
C TRP A 81 8.88 -18.13 0.92
N GLU A 82 10.09 -17.99 0.37
CA GLU A 82 10.77 -19.03 -0.40
C GLU A 82 11.27 -20.19 0.48
N ASN A 83 11.47 -19.99 1.78
CA ASN A 83 12.12 -20.96 2.67
C ASN A 83 11.33 -21.31 3.94
N ASN A 84 10.07 -20.88 4.05
CA ASN A 84 9.22 -21.16 5.21
C ASN A 84 8.19 -22.28 4.94
N THR A 85 7.34 -22.56 5.93
CA THR A 85 6.33 -23.64 5.86
C THR A 85 5.31 -23.45 4.73
N ALA A 86 5.07 -22.22 4.28
CA ALA A 86 4.18 -21.92 3.17
C ALA A 86 4.86 -22.07 1.79
N SER A 87 6.19 -22.23 1.74
CA SER A 87 6.98 -22.18 0.50
C SER A 87 6.46 -23.11 -0.58
N ALA A 88 6.25 -24.41 -0.27
CA ALA A 88 5.81 -25.38 -1.28
C ALA A 88 4.46 -24.99 -1.93
N HIS A 89 3.53 -24.46 -1.14
CA HIS A 89 2.24 -23.98 -1.64
C HIS A 89 2.41 -22.71 -2.49
N ILE A 90 3.13 -21.72 -1.97
CA ILE A 90 3.35 -20.44 -2.65
C ILE A 90 4.10 -20.66 -3.97
N GLN A 91 5.15 -21.49 -3.95
CA GLN A 91 5.89 -21.91 -5.14
C GLN A 91 4.99 -22.60 -6.16
N GLY A 92 4.09 -23.50 -5.73
CA GLY A 92 3.15 -24.16 -6.64
C GLY A 92 2.22 -23.20 -7.37
N VAL A 93 1.73 -22.17 -6.68
CA VAL A 93 0.91 -21.09 -7.28
C VAL A 93 1.69 -20.40 -8.39
N ILE A 94 2.92 -19.96 -8.12
CA ILE A 94 3.70 -19.21 -9.09
C ILE A 94 4.26 -20.09 -10.22
N GLN A 95 4.65 -21.32 -9.94
CA GLN A 95 5.22 -22.22 -10.94
C GLN A 95 4.20 -22.51 -12.06
N THR A 96 2.91 -22.54 -11.71
CA THR A 96 1.81 -22.65 -12.68
C THR A 96 1.83 -21.54 -13.74
N ILE A 97 2.31 -20.35 -13.39
CA ILE A 97 2.45 -19.19 -14.29
C ILE A 97 3.81 -19.19 -14.98
N LEU A 98 4.90 -19.45 -14.25
CA LEU A 98 6.26 -19.33 -14.79
C LEU A 98 6.62 -20.41 -15.81
N ASP A 99 6.00 -21.59 -15.72
CA ASP A 99 6.21 -22.68 -16.68
C ASP A 99 5.32 -22.60 -17.92
N ASP A 100 4.47 -21.58 -18.01
CA ASP A 100 3.57 -21.42 -19.15
C ASP A 100 4.24 -20.75 -20.35
N GLU A 101 3.91 -21.20 -21.56
CA GLU A 101 4.43 -20.59 -22.81
C GLU A 101 3.96 -19.14 -22.98
N GLN A 102 2.83 -18.76 -22.38
CA GLN A 102 2.28 -17.41 -22.35
C GLN A 102 2.63 -16.65 -21.06
N ARG A 103 3.64 -17.10 -20.29
CA ARG A 103 4.12 -16.50 -19.04
C ARG A 103 4.09 -14.97 -19.09
N ASP A 104 4.67 -14.35 -20.11
CA ASP A 104 4.80 -12.90 -20.18
C ASP A 104 3.45 -12.19 -20.34
N ALA A 105 2.53 -12.76 -21.13
CA ALA A 105 1.18 -12.25 -21.29
C ALA A 105 0.37 -12.39 -19.98
N VAL A 106 0.52 -13.54 -19.31
CA VAL A 106 -0.11 -13.85 -18.01
C VAL A 106 0.39 -12.89 -16.93
N LEU A 107 1.70 -12.69 -16.82
CA LEU A 107 2.31 -11.76 -15.85
C LEU A 107 1.97 -10.30 -16.16
N ASN A 108 1.88 -9.92 -17.44
CA ASN A 108 1.44 -8.57 -17.83
C ASN A 108 -0.05 -8.34 -17.47
N LEU A 109 -0.91 -9.35 -17.63
CA LEU A 109 -2.30 -9.28 -17.17
C LEU A 109 -2.36 -9.15 -15.64
N TYR A 110 -1.57 -9.94 -14.92
CA TYR A 110 -1.51 -9.86 -13.47
C TYR A 110 -1.02 -8.49 -12.99
N TRP A 111 0.01 -7.93 -13.65
CA TRP A 111 0.45 -6.56 -13.40
C TRP A 111 -0.69 -5.55 -13.57
N GLN A 112 -1.51 -5.67 -14.63
CA GLN A 112 -2.67 -4.80 -14.81
C GLN A 112 -3.71 -4.95 -13.69
N ILE A 113 -3.90 -6.15 -13.15
CA ILE A 113 -4.76 -6.40 -11.99
C ILE A 113 -4.21 -5.69 -10.76
N LEU A 114 -2.91 -5.76 -10.51
CA LEU A 114 -2.27 -5.04 -9.41
C LEU A 114 -2.45 -3.51 -9.54
N GLN A 115 -2.31 -2.96 -10.75
CA GLN A 115 -2.44 -1.50 -10.98
C GLN A 115 -3.88 -1.00 -10.87
N LYS A 116 -4.85 -1.79 -11.35
CA LYS A 116 -6.27 -1.40 -11.43
C LYS A 116 -7.10 -1.91 -10.24
N GLY A 117 -6.51 -2.74 -9.38
CA GLY A 117 -7.20 -3.54 -8.35
C GLY A 117 -8.02 -4.71 -8.92
N GLN A 118 -8.63 -4.53 -10.09
CA GLN A 118 -9.45 -5.54 -10.74
C GLN A 118 -9.55 -5.33 -12.27
N VAL A 119 -9.90 -6.39 -13.00
CA VAL A 119 -10.19 -6.35 -14.45
C VAL A 119 -11.45 -7.15 -14.77
N SER A 120 -12.16 -6.81 -15.84
CA SER A 120 -13.34 -7.57 -16.26
C SER A 120 -12.98 -8.98 -16.73
N VAL A 121 -13.79 -9.97 -16.36
CA VAL A 121 -13.70 -11.31 -16.94
C VAL A 121 -14.00 -11.22 -18.44
N ASN A 122 -13.11 -11.77 -19.27
CA ASN A 122 -13.26 -11.90 -20.71
C ASN A 122 -12.96 -13.34 -21.21
N ASN A 123 -12.64 -14.27 -20.32
CA ASN A 123 -12.32 -15.67 -20.61
C ASN A 123 -11.17 -15.83 -21.61
N SER A 124 -10.19 -14.93 -21.59
CA SER A 124 -8.95 -15.13 -22.35
C SER A 124 -8.10 -16.25 -21.74
N GLN A 125 -7.18 -16.81 -22.52
CA GLN A 125 -6.30 -17.89 -22.06
C GLN A 125 -5.44 -17.45 -20.87
N GLU A 126 -5.00 -16.19 -20.86
CA GLU A 126 -4.24 -15.60 -19.76
C GLU A 126 -5.07 -15.51 -18.48
N GLN A 127 -6.36 -15.16 -18.58
CA GLN A 127 -7.26 -15.14 -17.43
C GLN A 127 -7.49 -16.55 -16.89
N GLU A 128 -7.73 -17.51 -17.78
CA GLU A 128 -7.92 -18.90 -17.39
C GLU A 128 -6.69 -19.43 -16.65
N LYS A 129 -5.49 -19.13 -17.14
CA LYS A 129 -4.23 -19.52 -16.50
C LYS A 129 -4.05 -18.89 -15.12
N LEU A 130 -4.29 -17.58 -14.98
CA LEU A 130 -4.24 -16.91 -13.68
C LEU A 130 -5.23 -17.51 -12.69
N ILE A 131 -6.46 -17.82 -13.14
CA ILE A 131 -7.48 -18.45 -12.30
C ILE A 131 -7.03 -19.85 -11.87
N GLN A 132 -6.50 -20.65 -12.79
CA GLN A 132 -6.00 -22.01 -12.51
C GLN A 132 -4.84 -22.01 -11.50
N SER A 133 -3.99 -20.98 -11.52
CA SER A 133 -2.92 -20.83 -10.52
C SER A 133 -3.45 -20.55 -9.11
N GLY A 134 -4.69 -20.05 -8.98
CA GLY A 134 -5.27 -19.57 -7.73
C GLY A 134 -4.72 -18.21 -7.27
N LEU A 135 -3.82 -17.58 -8.03
CA LEU A 135 -3.27 -16.24 -7.71
C LEU A 135 -4.35 -15.15 -7.74
N VAL A 136 -5.36 -15.34 -8.59
CA VAL A 136 -6.51 -14.45 -8.72
C VAL A 136 -7.80 -15.22 -8.51
N LYS A 137 -8.86 -14.51 -8.17
CA LYS A 137 -10.22 -15.07 -8.10
C LYS A 137 -11.19 -14.24 -8.92
N VAL A 138 -12.29 -14.89 -9.33
CA VAL A 138 -13.43 -14.22 -9.93
C VAL A 138 -14.38 -13.79 -8.81
N ASP A 139 -14.65 -12.50 -8.73
CA ASP A 139 -15.62 -11.93 -7.80
C ASP A 139 -16.49 -10.93 -8.57
N ASN A 140 -17.82 -11.14 -8.55
CA ASN A 140 -18.79 -10.28 -9.25
C ASN A 140 -18.44 -9.97 -10.71
N GLY A 141 -17.94 -10.96 -11.46
CA GLY A 141 -17.57 -10.82 -12.87
C GLY A 141 -16.25 -10.05 -13.11
N LYS A 142 -15.46 -9.84 -12.05
CA LYS A 142 -14.13 -9.22 -12.10
C LYS A 142 -13.06 -10.19 -11.62
N LEU A 143 -11.88 -10.15 -12.22
CA LEU A 143 -10.68 -10.78 -11.68
C LEU A 143 -10.00 -9.81 -10.72
N LYS A 144 -9.65 -10.30 -9.54
CA LYS A 144 -8.84 -9.59 -8.54
C LYS A 144 -7.86 -10.56 -7.87
N VAL A 145 -6.84 -10.04 -7.20
CA VAL A 145 -5.88 -10.87 -6.45
C VAL A 145 -6.63 -11.74 -5.44
N GLY A 146 -6.25 -13.01 -5.35
CA GLY A 146 -6.97 -14.02 -4.57
C GLY A 146 -7.04 -13.67 -3.09
N ASN A 147 -5.93 -13.24 -2.50
CA ASN A 147 -5.86 -12.85 -1.08
C ASN A 147 -4.73 -11.86 -0.79
N ALA A 148 -4.69 -11.35 0.44
CA ALA A 148 -3.71 -10.33 0.84
C ALA A 148 -2.29 -10.88 1.01
N ILE A 149 -2.12 -12.18 1.32
CA ILE A 149 -0.79 -12.83 1.37
C ILE A 149 -0.16 -12.82 -0.03
N TYR A 150 -0.91 -13.25 -1.05
CA TYR A 150 -0.48 -13.22 -2.44
C TYR A 150 -0.18 -11.81 -2.92
N ALA A 151 -1.04 -10.83 -2.61
CA ALA A 151 -0.81 -9.44 -2.97
C ALA A 151 0.47 -8.87 -2.32
N SER A 152 0.85 -9.35 -1.13
CA SER A 152 2.04 -8.92 -0.42
C SER A 152 3.33 -9.51 -1.03
N ILE A 153 3.27 -10.78 -1.43
CA ILE A 153 4.42 -11.53 -1.99
C ILE A 153 4.60 -11.21 -3.47
N PHE A 154 3.56 -11.43 -4.27
CA PHE A 154 3.54 -11.24 -5.71
C PHE A 154 3.10 -9.81 -6.05
N ASN A 155 3.80 -8.84 -5.49
CA ASN A 155 3.52 -7.42 -5.70
C ASN A 155 4.16 -6.93 -7.02
N SER A 156 4.00 -5.63 -7.33
CA SER A 156 4.53 -5.06 -8.58
C SER A 156 6.03 -5.18 -8.74
N GLU A 157 6.80 -5.09 -7.65
CA GLU A 157 8.27 -5.27 -7.68
C GLU A 157 8.62 -6.69 -8.08
N TRP A 158 7.92 -7.68 -7.51
CA TRP A 158 8.12 -9.08 -7.89
C TRP A 158 7.79 -9.31 -9.38
N VAL A 159 6.71 -8.70 -9.92
CA VAL A 159 6.38 -8.84 -11.35
C VAL A 159 7.43 -8.18 -12.24
N GLU A 160 7.93 -6.99 -11.87
CA GLU A 160 8.99 -6.29 -12.60
C GLU A 160 10.29 -7.12 -12.66
N GLN A 161 10.62 -7.85 -11.60
CA GLN A 161 11.74 -8.79 -11.59
C GLN A 161 11.53 -9.98 -12.55
N GLN A 162 10.27 -10.42 -12.74
CA GLN A 162 9.95 -11.49 -13.67
C GLN A 162 9.79 -11.04 -15.12
N LEU A 163 9.48 -9.75 -15.35
CA LEU A 163 9.32 -9.12 -16.66
C LEU A 163 10.10 -7.81 -16.76
N PRO A 164 11.43 -7.87 -16.99
CA PRO A 164 12.27 -6.68 -17.08
C PRO A 164 11.81 -5.67 -18.14
N ASP A 165 11.19 -6.14 -19.23
CA ASP A 165 10.69 -5.27 -20.32
C ASP A 165 9.45 -4.46 -19.92
N ILE A 166 8.70 -4.88 -18.90
CA ILE A 166 7.51 -4.16 -18.42
C ILE A 166 7.90 -2.82 -17.75
N ALA A 167 9.10 -2.75 -17.17
CA ALA A 167 9.66 -1.52 -16.62
C ALA A 167 9.90 -0.47 -17.72
N GLN A 168 10.27 -0.90 -18.94
CA GLN A 168 10.48 -0.01 -20.08
C GLN A 168 9.16 0.45 -20.74
N LEU A 169 8.14 -0.41 -20.76
CA LEU A 169 6.77 -0.05 -21.19
C LEU A 169 6.12 0.98 -20.26
N SER A 170 6.40 0.89 -18.96
CA SER A 170 5.98 1.87 -17.96
C SER A 170 6.58 3.26 -18.20
N LEU A 171 7.80 3.34 -18.73
CA LEU A 171 8.49 4.59 -19.07
C LEU A 171 8.07 5.16 -20.44
N THR A 172 7.75 4.31 -21.42
CA THR A 172 7.43 4.74 -22.80
C THR A 172 5.97 5.14 -22.99
N THR A 173 5.02 4.49 -22.29
CA THR A 173 3.58 4.84 -22.34
C THR A 173 3.26 6.21 -21.71
N ALA A 174 4.09 6.68 -20.77
CA ALA A 174 4.07 8.05 -20.27
C ALA A 174 4.36 9.08 -21.38
N SER A 175 5.40 8.83 -22.18
CA SER A 175 5.84 9.74 -23.25
C SER A 175 4.93 9.82 -24.49
N ALA A 176 3.97 8.90 -24.65
CA ALA A 176 3.18 8.77 -25.88
C ALA A 176 1.84 9.55 -25.86
N ARG A 177 1.48 10.25 -24.77
CA ARG A 177 0.15 10.88 -24.61
C ARG A 177 0.11 12.40 -24.79
N GLU A 178 1.23 13.08 -24.95
CA GLU A 178 1.26 14.56 -25.01
C GLU A 178 1.23 15.17 -26.43
N LYS A 179 0.15 15.07 -27.22
CA LYS A 179 -0.07 16.05 -28.33
C LYS A 179 -1.54 16.29 -28.66
N LYS A 180 -2.24 17.11 -27.85
CA LYS A 180 -3.40 17.89 -28.35
C LYS A 180 -3.89 19.03 -27.43
N GLN A 181 -3.03 19.92 -26.93
CA GLN A 181 -3.55 21.12 -26.25
C GLN A 181 -2.66 22.37 -26.29
N THR A 182 -1.90 22.55 -27.37
CA THR A 182 -1.14 23.78 -27.62
C THR A 182 -1.86 24.65 -28.65
N THR A 183 -2.97 25.28 -28.27
CA THR A 183 -3.52 26.42 -29.04
C THR A 183 -4.42 27.37 -28.25
N PHE A 184 -4.75 27.07 -26.98
CA PHE A 184 -5.72 27.88 -26.23
C PHE A 184 -5.10 28.88 -25.22
N PHE A 185 -3.84 28.71 -24.80
CA PHE A 185 -3.24 29.49 -23.71
C PHE A 185 -2.48 30.78 -24.11
N LYS A 186 -2.66 31.30 -25.33
CA LYS A 186 -2.01 32.56 -25.76
C LYS A 186 -2.87 33.83 -25.61
N LEU A 187 -3.91 33.85 -24.76
CA LEU A 187 -4.80 35.02 -24.68
C LEU A 187 -5.25 35.49 -23.28
N LEU A 188 -4.47 35.29 -22.21
CA LEU A 188 -4.73 36.02 -20.95
C LEU A 188 -3.42 36.48 -20.30
N SER A 189 -2.70 37.35 -20.99
CA SER A 189 -1.65 38.17 -20.39
C SER A 189 -2.21 39.57 -20.12
N ARG A 190 -1.95 40.07 -18.90
CA ARG A 190 -2.26 41.40 -18.34
C ARG A 190 -3.62 41.50 -17.65
N ILE A 191 -3.67 41.19 -16.35
CA ILE A 191 -4.24 42.01 -15.24
C ILE A 191 -3.99 41.19 -13.96
N ALA A 192 -2.85 41.42 -13.30
CA ALA A 192 -2.59 40.94 -11.94
C ALA A 192 -1.50 41.82 -11.33
N LEU A 193 -1.80 43.09 -11.13
CA LEU A 193 -0.88 44.01 -10.47
C LEU A 193 -1.65 45.10 -9.71
N PHE A 194 -2.56 44.77 -8.78
CA PHE A 194 -3.13 45.79 -7.87
C PHE A 194 -3.66 45.32 -6.51
N ILE A 195 -3.43 44.07 -6.06
CA ILE A 195 -3.99 43.57 -4.78
C ILE A 195 -2.93 43.35 -3.67
N VAL A 196 -1.63 43.59 -3.91
CA VAL A 196 -0.57 43.17 -2.98
C VAL A 196 -0.24 44.17 -1.84
N VAL A 197 -0.80 45.38 -1.81
CA VAL A 197 -0.23 46.45 -0.94
C VAL A 197 -1.05 46.78 0.32
N LEU A 198 -2.32 46.38 0.45
CA LEU A 198 -3.18 46.89 1.56
C LEU A 198 -3.59 45.86 2.61
N ALA A 199 -3.48 44.55 2.34
CA ALA A 199 -3.78 43.51 3.32
C ALA A 199 -2.73 43.31 4.45
N PRO A 200 -1.41 43.54 4.26
CA PRO A 200 -0.44 43.27 5.33
C PRO A 200 -0.42 44.33 6.43
N ILE A 201 -0.89 45.56 6.16
CA ILE A 201 -0.79 46.68 7.10
C ILE A 201 -1.84 46.58 8.23
N LEU A 202 -2.99 45.93 7.98
CA LEU A 202 -4.04 45.76 8.98
C LEU A 202 -3.76 44.59 9.94
N TYR A 203 -3.00 43.58 9.52
CA TYR A 203 -2.66 42.42 10.34
C TYR A 203 -1.65 42.74 11.46
N VAL A 204 -0.80 43.76 11.25
CA VAL A 204 0.29 44.14 12.16
C VAL A 204 -0.19 44.92 13.40
N LEU A 205 -1.45 45.38 13.46
CA LEU A 205 -1.95 46.23 14.55
C LEU A 205 -2.90 45.54 15.55
N LEU A 206 -3.21 44.25 15.42
CA LEU A 206 -4.26 43.60 16.22
C LEU A 206 -3.84 42.37 17.05
N THR A 207 -2.55 42.11 17.27
CA THR A 207 -2.16 40.98 18.14
C THR A 207 -1.22 41.42 19.27
N GLU A 208 -1.74 41.34 20.50
CA GLU A 208 -0.96 41.47 21.74
C GLU A 208 -0.09 40.22 21.97
N PRO A 209 1.10 40.34 22.60
CA PRO A 209 1.99 39.21 22.85
C PRO A 209 1.56 38.43 24.09
N LYS A 210 1.23 37.14 23.92
CA LYS A 210 1.22 36.19 25.04
C LYS A 210 2.61 35.62 25.24
N GLU A 211 3.17 35.81 26.42
CA GLU A 211 4.40 35.15 26.86
C GLU A 211 4.22 33.62 26.86
N LYS A 212 5.14 32.93 26.17
CA LYS A 212 5.27 31.47 26.14
C LYS A 212 6.32 31.07 27.20
N PRO A 213 6.04 30.09 28.08
CA PRO A 213 7.03 29.61 29.04
C PRO A 213 8.21 28.91 28.35
N PRO A 214 9.36 28.79 29.04
CA PRO A 214 10.68 28.75 28.40
C PRO A 214 10.97 27.45 27.63
N LEU A 215 11.68 27.66 26.53
CA LEU A 215 12.24 26.67 25.61
C LEU A 215 13.17 25.71 26.36
N LEU A 216 12.85 24.42 26.29
CA LEU A 216 13.80 23.33 26.50
C LEU A 216 14.38 22.97 25.12
N GLY A 217 15.70 22.88 25.05
CA GLY A 217 16.49 22.95 23.82
C GLY A 217 16.07 22.00 22.70
N THR A 218 16.16 22.54 21.47
CA THR A 218 16.15 21.80 20.20
C THR A 218 17.26 20.76 20.22
N SER A 219 16.89 19.52 20.54
CA SER A 219 17.74 18.37 20.26
C SER A 219 17.64 18.12 18.76
N ILE A 220 18.71 18.43 18.03
CA ILE A 220 18.96 17.80 16.73
C ILE A 220 19.05 16.30 17.04
N ILE A 221 17.99 15.54 16.78
CA ILE A 221 18.05 14.09 16.94
C ILE A 221 18.78 13.56 15.70
N PRO A 222 19.95 12.92 15.82
CA PRO A 222 20.71 12.43 14.65
C PRO A 222 19.93 11.44 13.78
N SER A 223 18.85 10.85 14.30
CA SER A 223 17.91 10.00 13.57
C SER A 223 17.13 10.76 12.50
N ASP A 224 16.67 11.96 12.80
CA ASP A 224 15.72 12.69 11.93
C ASP A 224 16.42 13.19 10.67
N LYS A 225 17.67 13.63 10.81
CA LYS A 225 18.54 13.92 9.66
C LYS A 225 18.69 12.70 8.75
N LYS A 226 18.92 11.52 9.34
CA LYS A 226 19.09 10.27 8.59
C LYS A 226 17.78 9.83 7.91
N LEU A 227 16.64 10.08 8.55
CA LEU A 227 15.31 9.84 7.97
C LEU A 227 15.06 10.78 6.79
N TYR A 228 15.41 12.06 6.94
CA TYR A 228 15.33 13.06 5.88
C TYR A 228 16.22 12.70 4.68
N GLU A 229 17.53 12.54 4.89
CA GLU A 229 18.47 12.19 3.81
C GLU A 229 18.11 10.85 3.16
N GLY A 230 17.65 9.87 3.96
CA GLY A 230 17.19 8.59 3.45
C GLY A 230 15.92 8.70 2.62
N GLY A 231 14.97 9.57 2.98
CA GLY A 231 13.74 9.77 2.21
C GLY A 231 14.00 10.45 0.88
N ILE A 232 14.91 11.43 0.84
CA ILE A 232 15.38 12.05 -0.40
C ILE A 232 16.06 11.02 -1.30
N LYS A 233 17.00 10.25 -0.73
CA LYS A 233 17.71 9.22 -1.49
C LYS A 233 16.76 8.17 -2.07
N ASP A 234 15.81 7.68 -1.27
CA ASP A 234 14.83 6.71 -1.75
C ASP A 234 14.00 7.29 -2.89
N ALA A 235 13.54 8.54 -2.78
CA ALA A 235 12.78 9.22 -3.82
C ALA A 235 13.59 9.35 -5.13
N GLU A 236 14.86 9.74 -5.04
CA GLU A 236 15.76 9.88 -6.20
C GLU A 236 16.06 8.54 -6.87
N ASP A 237 16.26 7.48 -6.09
CA ASP A 237 16.66 6.17 -6.60
C ASP A 237 15.48 5.40 -7.24
N ASN A 238 14.24 5.55 -6.73
CA ASN A 238 13.07 4.77 -7.18
C ASN A 238 11.92 5.59 -7.79
N ALA A 239 11.98 6.92 -7.75
CA ALA A 239 10.93 7.82 -8.21
C ALA A 239 9.54 7.48 -7.64
N ARG A 240 9.47 7.17 -6.33
CA ARG A 240 8.21 6.90 -5.61
C ARG A 240 7.99 7.85 -4.44
N TRP A 241 6.82 8.48 -4.44
CA TRP A 241 6.34 9.34 -3.37
C TRP A 241 6.13 8.56 -2.07
N SER A 242 5.57 7.34 -2.20
CA SER A 242 5.26 6.45 -1.08
C SER A 242 6.49 6.07 -0.26
N SER A 243 7.64 5.85 -0.91
CA SER A 243 8.91 5.57 -0.24
C SER A 243 9.40 6.75 0.59
N MET A 244 9.28 7.95 0.05
CA MET A 244 9.64 9.19 0.74
C MET A 244 8.73 9.43 1.95
N LEU A 245 7.40 9.30 1.75
CA LEU A 245 6.41 9.45 2.81
C LEU A 245 6.73 8.51 3.99
N LYS A 246 7.06 7.24 3.71
CA LYS A 246 7.34 6.23 4.74
C LYS A 246 8.44 6.64 5.74
N LYS A 247 9.48 7.33 5.25
CA LYS A 247 10.58 7.82 6.11
C LYS A 247 10.23 9.15 6.76
N PHE A 248 9.63 10.07 6.00
CA PHE A 248 9.29 11.40 6.50
C PHE A 248 8.20 11.36 7.57
N CYS A 249 7.34 10.35 7.53
CA CYS A 249 6.34 10.11 8.55
C CYS A 249 6.91 9.83 9.95
N GLN A 250 8.19 9.48 10.03
CA GLN A 250 8.91 9.17 11.27
C GLN A 250 9.67 10.39 11.81
N ILE A 251 9.71 11.51 11.07
CA ILE A 251 10.37 12.74 11.50
C ILE A 251 9.50 13.43 12.55
N SER A 252 10.12 13.85 13.66
CA SER A 252 9.43 14.55 14.74
C SER A 252 8.89 15.91 14.28
N GLY A 253 7.69 16.28 14.72
CA GLY A 253 7.08 17.59 14.43
C GLY A 253 7.87 18.81 14.96
N ASN A 254 8.80 18.60 15.90
CA ASN A 254 9.68 19.64 16.43
C ASN A 254 11.08 19.60 15.79
N SER A 255 11.28 18.80 14.75
CA SER A 255 12.57 18.63 14.06
C SER A 255 12.82 19.77 13.08
N ASP A 256 14.06 20.23 12.97
CA ASP A 256 14.46 21.21 11.94
C ASP A 256 14.27 20.69 10.51
N TYR A 257 14.13 19.36 10.34
CA TYR A 257 13.89 18.72 9.04
C TYR A 257 12.42 18.57 8.68
N PHE A 258 11.49 18.89 9.59
CA PHE A 258 10.07 18.62 9.39
C PHE A 258 9.49 19.45 8.24
N ASP A 259 9.72 20.75 8.23
CA ASP A 259 9.21 21.65 7.19
C ASP A 259 9.85 21.36 5.82
N ASP A 260 11.16 21.09 5.80
CA ASP A 260 11.88 20.72 4.58
C ASP A 260 11.36 19.39 4.01
N ALA A 261 11.15 18.37 4.85
CA ALA A 261 10.58 17.09 4.45
C ALA A 261 9.15 17.26 3.87
N LYS A 262 8.33 18.13 4.46
CA LYS A 262 7.01 18.46 3.93
C LYS A 262 7.11 19.12 2.55
N SER A 263 7.98 20.12 2.40
CA SER A 263 8.19 20.81 1.12
C SER A 263 8.67 19.85 0.02
N GLN A 264 9.47 18.84 0.38
CA GLN A 264 9.90 17.79 -0.55
C GLN A 264 8.73 16.88 -0.94
N LEU A 265 7.87 16.45 -0.01
CA LEU A 265 6.66 15.71 -0.36
C LEU A 265 5.78 16.49 -1.35
N GLU A 266 5.54 17.78 -1.09
CA GLU A 266 4.75 18.66 -1.96
C GLU A 266 5.41 18.84 -3.33
N GLY A 267 6.69 19.19 -3.36
CA GLY A 267 7.43 19.46 -4.61
C GLY A 267 7.63 18.23 -5.50
N TRP A 268 7.39 17.02 -4.98
CA TRP A 268 7.40 15.79 -5.75
C TRP A 268 6.02 15.39 -6.28
N ILE A 269 4.91 15.93 -5.75
CA ILE A 269 3.57 15.66 -6.27
C ILE A 269 3.49 16.05 -7.74
N ASP A 270 3.95 17.25 -8.09
CA ASP A 270 3.95 17.74 -9.48
C ASP A 270 4.95 17.02 -10.39
N LYS A 271 5.95 16.34 -9.81
CA LYS A 271 6.99 15.61 -10.56
C LYS A 271 6.61 14.16 -10.85
N LEU A 272 5.56 13.64 -10.20
CA LEU A 272 5.21 12.23 -10.23
C LEU A 272 3.90 12.00 -11.00
N GLU A 273 4.01 11.39 -12.18
CA GLU A 273 2.86 10.97 -13.01
C GLU A 273 2.15 9.70 -12.46
N ARG A 274 2.05 9.54 -11.13
CA ARG A 274 1.52 8.33 -10.46
C ARG A 274 0.54 8.68 -9.31
N PRO A 275 -0.73 8.99 -9.60
CA PRO A 275 -1.72 9.39 -8.59
C PRO A 275 -1.92 8.37 -7.45
N ASN A 276 -1.91 7.07 -7.77
CA ASN A 276 -2.10 6.00 -6.79
C ASN A 276 -0.92 5.84 -5.81
N ASP A 277 0.28 6.26 -6.21
CA ASP A 277 1.48 6.26 -5.35
C ASP A 277 1.45 7.41 -4.32
N ILE A 278 0.47 8.32 -4.43
CA ILE A 278 0.24 9.44 -3.53
C ILE A 278 -1.03 9.20 -2.69
N TYR A 279 -2.16 8.90 -3.35
CA TYR A 279 -3.47 8.81 -2.69
C TYR A 279 -3.59 7.65 -1.68
N ILE A 280 -3.15 6.45 -2.05
CA ILE A 280 -3.26 5.27 -1.17
C ILE A 280 -2.38 5.46 0.08
N PRO A 281 -1.08 5.79 -0.06
CA PRO A 281 -0.20 5.97 1.10
C PRO A 281 -0.63 7.15 1.99
N LEU A 282 -1.09 8.27 1.43
CA LEU A 282 -1.56 9.40 2.25
C LEU A 282 -2.69 9.01 3.22
N ASN A 283 -3.61 8.17 2.75
CA ASN A 283 -4.80 7.78 3.51
C ASN A 283 -4.62 6.52 4.37
N THR A 284 -3.56 5.75 4.14
CA THR A 284 -3.35 4.45 4.79
C THR A 284 -2.08 4.37 5.63
N HIS A 285 -1.10 5.24 5.36
CA HIS A 285 0.17 5.23 6.07
C HIS A 285 0.05 5.91 7.43
N LYS A 286 0.71 5.32 8.42
CA LYS A 286 0.74 5.77 9.80
C LYS A 286 2.19 5.77 10.28
N ASN A 287 2.52 6.65 11.21
CA ASN A 287 3.84 6.64 11.83
C ASN A 287 4.04 5.37 12.69
N GLU A 288 5.23 5.18 13.25
CA GLU A 288 5.56 4.02 14.09
C GLU A 288 4.64 3.88 15.32
N GLU A 289 4.02 4.97 15.76
CA GLU A 289 3.05 5.02 16.86
C GLU A 289 1.60 4.77 16.40
N LYS A 290 1.38 4.39 15.12
CA LYS A 290 0.07 4.19 14.48
C LYS A 290 -0.83 5.44 14.48
N LEU A 291 -0.25 6.61 14.70
CA LEU A 291 -0.91 7.90 14.55
C LEU A 291 -0.94 8.29 13.06
N PRO A 292 -1.91 9.12 12.65
CA PRO A 292 -1.90 9.73 11.32
C PRO A 292 -0.56 10.40 11.08
N CYS A 293 -0.10 10.35 9.84
CA CYS A 293 1.19 10.88 9.46
C CYS A 293 1.20 12.40 9.60
N PRO A 294 1.85 13.00 10.63
CA PRO A 294 1.65 14.42 10.95
C PRO A 294 2.13 15.33 9.82
N ILE A 295 3.19 14.90 9.13
CA ILE A 295 3.76 15.64 8.00
C ILE A 295 2.86 15.65 6.77
N ALA A 296 1.86 14.76 6.72
CA ALA A 296 0.99 14.52 5.59
C ALA A 296 -0.44 15.06 5.78
N GLU A 297 -0.82 15.49 6.99
CA GLU A 297 -2.18 15.95 7.30
C GLU A 297 -2.62 17.18 6.49
N ASP A 298 -1.69 18.07 6.16
CA ASP A 298 -1.96 19.35 5.48
C ASP A 298 -1.27 19.46 4.11
N ILE A 299 -0.95 18.33 3.47
CA ILE A 299 -0.39 18.35 2.11
C ILE A 299 -1.52 18.62 1.12
N LEU A 300 -1.41 19.73 0.38
CA LEU A 300 -2.37 20.09 -0.65
C LEU A 300 -2.18 19.19 -1.88
N ILE A 301 -3.08 18.23 -2.06
CA ILE A 301 -3.13 17.40 -3.27
C ILE A 301 -4.03 18.08 -4.31
N PRO A 302 -3.56 18.28 -5.57
CA PRO A 302 -4.40 18.75 -6.67
C PRO A 302 -5.67 17.91 -6.85
N GLU A 303 -6.82 18.56 -7.10
CA GLU A 303 -8.12 17.87 -7.24
C GLU A 303 -8.11 16.76 -8.32
N GLU A 304 -7.27 16.89 -9.36
CA GLU A 304 -7.09 15.88 -10.42
C GLU A 304 -6.53 14.53 -9.91
N ILE A 305 -5.76 14.54 -8.82
CA ILE A 305 -5.22 13.34 -8.15
C ILE A 305 -6.25 12.74 -7.18
N LEU A 306 -7.17 13.55 -6.65
CA LEU A 306 -8.26 13.08 -5.79
C LEU A 306 -9.40 12.47 -6.61
N ASP A 307 -9.68 12.99 -7.80
CA ASP A 307 -10.76 12.52 -8.70
C ASP A 307 -10.35 11.26 -9.53
N SER A 308 -9.08 10.87 -9.45
CA SER A 308 -8.58 9.57 -9.91
C SER A 308 -8.68 8.47 -8.83
N SER A 309 -9.28 8.79 -7.68
CA SER A 309 -9.69 7.81 -6.67
C SER A 309 -10.64 6.77 -7.28
N PRO A 310 -10.41 5.47 -7.07
CA PRO A 310 -11.27 4.44 -7.62
C PRO A 310 -12.66 4.53 -6.97
N ASN A 311 -13.69 4.82 -7.78
CA ASN A 311 -15.08 4.47 -7.45
C ASN A 311 -15.27 2.96 -7.41
#